data_AF-A0ABC8KJC7-F1
#
_entry.id   AF-A0ABC8KJC7-F1
#
_cell.length_a   1.000
_cell.length_b   1.000
_cell.length_c   1.000
_cell.angle_alpha   90.00
_cell.angle_beta   90.00
_cell.angle_gamma   90.00
#
_symmetry.space_group_name_H-M   'P 1'
#
loop_
_entity.id
_entity.type
_entity.pdbx_description
1 polymer ?
#
loop_
_entity_poly.entity_id
_entity_poly.type
_entity_poly.pdbx_seq_one_letter_code
_entity_poly.pdbx_strand_id
1 'polypeptide(L)'
;MDIFTSKKCFRQQTMDAPSSAGWSELPVDILRYVLELLSFFDFHRAKMVCLNWYLCSKQTLRPKFRSPLVMLCPEEGGCRLYNPEEDRVYKSDLSGYQFLGNSGKWFLVVDSKSDLYIVDVFSSHDRILLPRLETLKGGTHEIQRVGENDFKENLIKRGTAFAWGHHTRKDLRGLVWVDDKNGDYVVVWRVSTCHYLGFCKKGDAHYSEITLGTDVVRRELRGGDDMVLKGYNLYLLSSRRYIRHLDLSGQDGSVKDASVYHKFPMSIPIADERAMNAYKPISVGNNIVVPTSGEPLFLYTRVDEPTSGRPRFFRLYKRDAKDLDQGTLDTWLVEVDSLGDEALFFDLGITMPADHTLGIEPNSIYFTRNDRRRCSYTKGSTPCIDVCVYNLATKNFKRFTSLSNLKINDAMWFLPS
;
A
#
# COMPACT_ATOMS: atom_id res chain seq x y z
N MET A 1 -52.85 59.62 -3.23
CA MET A 1 -51.96 58.65 -2.55
C MET A 1 -50.77 58.44 -3.45
N ASP A 2 -49.75 59.26 -3.15
CA ASP A 2 -48.30 59.01 -3.20
C ASP A 2 -47.66 58.43 -4.46
N ILE A 3 -46.52 58.90 -4.99
CA ILE A 3 -45.75 60.16 -5.03
C ILE A 3 -44.54 59.79 -5.93
N PHE A 4 -44.28 60.61 -6.96
CA PHE A 4 -42.97 60.95 -7.57
C PHE A 4 -41.99 59.92 -8.23
N THR A 5 -41.89 60.08 -9.56
CA THR A 5 -40.69 60.37 -10.41
C THR A 5 -39.50 59.41 -10.59
N SER A 6 -39.36 58.93 -11.85
CA SER A 6 -38.36 59.28 -12.88
C SER A 6 -36.84 59.34 -12.58
N LYS A 7 -36.11 58.55 -13.40
CA LYS A 7 -34.76 58.76 -14.00
C LYS A 7 -33.53 58.73 -13.06
N LYS A 8 -32.61 57.78 -13.31
CA LYS A 8 -31.35 58.05 -14.03
C LYS A 8 -30.48 56.81 -14.21
N CYS A 9 -29.89 56.78 -15.40
CA CYS A 9 -28.73 56.03 -15.83
C CYS A 9 -27.58 56.09 -14.80
N PHE A 10 -27.00 54.93 -14.48
CA PHE A 10 -25.57 54.81 -14.23
C PHE A 10 -25.09 53.48 -14.83
N ARG A 11 -24.52 53.57 -16.04
CA ARG A 11 -23.44 52.69 -16.47
C ARG A 11 -22.37 52.81 -15.40
N GLN A 12 -22.18 51.77 -14.60
CA GLN A 12 -20.95 51.61 -13.86
C GLN A 12 -20.06 50.73 -14.74
N GLN A 13 -19.24 51.40 -15.55
CA GLN A 13 -17.98 50.86 -16.01
C GLN A 13 -17.16 50.55 -14.76
N THR A 14 -17.10 49.28 -14.36
CA THR A 14 -15.99 48.79 -13.54
C THR A 14 -14.95 48.23 -14.49
N MET A 15 -13.77 48.84 -14.39
CA MET A 15 -12.55 48.56 -15.13
C MET A 15 -12.24 47.06 -15.23
N ASP A 16 -11.67 46.71 -16.36
CA ASP A 16 -11.05 45.42 -16.68
C ASP A 16 -10.26 44.85 -15.51
N ALA A 17 -10.79 43.81 -14.86
CA ALA A 17 -9.94 42.66 -14.60
C ALA A 17 -9.85 41.93 -15.95
N PRO A 18 -8.67 41.50 -16.43
CA PRO A 18 -8.64 40.62 -17.58
C PRO A 18 -9.50 39.41 -17.19
N SER A 19 -10.68 39.29 -17.82
CA SER A 19 -11.43 38.05 -17.84
C SER A 19 -10.41 36.99 -18.16
N SER A 20 -10.17 36.03 -17.26
CA SER A 20 -9.21 34.97 -17.46
C SER A 20 -9.56 34.29 -18.78
N ALA A 21 -8.90 34.70 -19.86
CA ALA A 21 -9.25 34.26 -21.19
C ALA A 21 -8.93 32.76 -21.25
N GLY A 22 -9.99 31.97 -21.12
CA GLY A 22 -10.24 30.79 -21.93
C GLY A 22 -9.28 29.62 -21.85
N TRP A 23 -8.38 29.49 -20.86
CA TRP A 23 -7.62 28.23 -20.72
C TRP A 23 -8.56 27.02 -20.57
N SER A 24 -9.72 27.22 -19.94
CA SER A 24 -10.82 26.24 -19.87
C SER A 24 -11.60 26.08 -21.16
N GLU A 25 -11.52 27.04 -22.10
CA GLU A 25 -12.26 27.11 -23.37
C GLU A 25 -11.37 26.90 -24.60
N LEU A 26 -10.12 26.45 -24.41
CA LEU A 26 -9.22 26.16 -25.52
C LEU A 26 -9.85 25.17 -26.50
N PRO A 27 -9.69 25.38 -27.82
CA PRO A 27 -10.07 24.40 -28.83
C PRO A 27 -9.45 23.03 -28.52
N VAL A 28 -10.24 21.97 -28.70
CA VAL A 28 -9.85 20.59 -28.38
C VAL A 28 -8.53 20.20 -29.04
N ASP A 29 -8.27 20.66 -30.26
CA ASP A 29 -7.04 20.32 -31.00
C ASP A 29 -5.78 20.95 -30.37
N ILE A 30 -5.88 22.22 -29.91
CA ILE A 30 -4.77 22.90 -29.22
C ILE A 30 -4.54 22.24 -27.86
N LEU A 31 -5.63 21.97 -27.13
CA LEU A 31 -5.57 21.33 -25.84
C LEU A 31 -4.97 19.92 -25.94
N ARG A 32 -5.34 19.16 -26.97
CA ARG A 32 -4.76 17.84 -27.26
C ARG A 32 -3.25 17.95 -27.53
N TYR A 33 -2.83 18.90 -28.37
CA TYR A 33 -1.41 19.12 -28.64
C TYR A 33 -0.62 19.47 -27.38
N VAL A 34 -1.15 20.35 -26.53
CA VAL A 34 -0.52 20.68 -25.23
C VAL A 34 -0.39 19.42 -24.38
N LEU A 35 -1.47 18.65 -24.22
CA LEU A 35 -1.50 17.41 -23.44
C LEU A 35 -0.49 16.36 -23.97
N GLU A 36 -0.27 16.31 -25.28
CA GLU A 36 0.71 15.41 -25.91
C GLU A 36 2.16 15.81 -25.64
N LEU A 37 2.41 17.06 -25.24
CA LEU A 37 3.75 17.57 -24.90
C LEU A 37 4.09 17.47 -23.41
N LEU A 38 3.09 17.34 -22.53
CA LEU A 38 3.30 17.34 -21.07
C LEU A 38 4.13 16.15 -20.60
N SER A 39 4.87 16.27 -19.50
CA SER A 39 5.43 15.08 -18.84
C SER A 39 4.31 14.14 -18.36
N PHE A 40 4.62 12.88 -18.05
CA PHE A 40 3.64 11.97 -17.45
C PHE A 40 2.93 12.59 -16.24
N PHE A 41 3.73 13.21 -15.36
CA PHE A 41 3.24 13.79 -14.12
C PHE A 41 2.37 15.03 -14.37
N ASP A 42 2.80 15.90 -15.28
CA ASP A 42 2.03 17.10 -15.65
C ASP A 42 0.75 16.73 -16.39
N PHE A 43 0.77 15.65 -17.20
CA PHE A 43 -0.43 15.13 -17.85
C PHE A 43 -1.47 14.65 -16.84
N HIS A 44 -1.06 13.98 -15.75
CA HIS A 44 -2.00 13.60 -14.69
C HIS A 44 -2.57 14.81 -13.96
N ARG A 45 -1.75 15.83 -13.67
CA ARG A 45 -2.20 17.09 -13.07
C ARG A 45 -3.17 17.85 -13.97
N ALA A 46 -2.91 17.86 -15.27
CA ALA A 46 -3.76 18.48 -16.28
C ALA A 46 -5.20 17.95 -16.26
N LYS A 47 -5.40 16.66 -15.92
CA LYS A 47 -6.74 16.05 -15.77
C LYS A 47 -7.57 16.69 -14.66
N MET A 48 -6.92 17.30 -13.67
CA MET A 48 -7.55 17.86 -12.47
C MET A 48 -7.86 19.36 -12.61
N VAL A 49 -7.52 19.98 -13.74
CA VAL A 49 -7.70 21.43 -13.96
C VAL A 49 -9.17 21.80 -14.09
N CYS A 50 -9.87 21.21 -15.07
CA CYS A 50 -11.30 21.40 -15.27
C CYS A 50 -11.90 20.26 -16.11
N LEU A 51 -13.23 20.22 -16.24
CA LEU A 51 -13.93 19.16 -16.98
C LEU A 51 -13.50 19.09 -18.45
N ASN A 52 -13.25 20.21 -19.13
CA ASN A 52 -12.81 20.22 -20.53
C ASN A 52 -11.44 19.55 -20.69
N TRP A 53 -10.48 19.89 -19.81
CA TRP A 53 -9.15 19.27 -19.78
C TRP A 53 -9.23 17.77 -19.46
N TYR A 54 -10.08 17.39 -18.50
CA TYR A 54 -10.34 15.99 -18.19
C TYR A 54 -10.88 15.22 -19.41
N LEU A 55 -11.91 15.73 -20.09
CA LEU A 55 -12.51 15.07 -21.24
C LEU A 55 -11.55 15.00 -22.43
N CYS A 56 -10.81 16.07 -22.72
CA CYS A 56 -9.81 16.07 -23.77
C CYS A 56 -8.70 15.05 -23.48
N SER A 57 -8.23 14.94 -22.23
CA SER A 57 -7.20 13.97 -21.84
C SER A 57 -7.61 12.51 -22.06
N LYS A 58 -8.92 12.20 -21.99
CA LYS A 58 -9.44 10.84 -22.27
C LYS A 58 -9.40 10.50 -23.76
N GLN A 59 -9.40 11.51 -24.62
CA GLN A 59 -9.41 11.37 -26.08
C GLN A 59 -8.01 11.51 -26.70
N THR A 60 -7.03 12.01 -25.95
CA THR A 60 -5.64 12.13 -26.40
C THR A 60 -5.02 10.76 -26.67
N LEU A 61 -4.39 10.59 -27.83
CA LEU A 61 -3.83 9.33 -28.34
C LEU A 61 -2.49 8.92 -27.71
N ARG A 62 -2.06 9.58 -26.64
CA ARG A 62 -0.85 9.14 -25.93
C ARG A 62 -1.01 7.67 -25.52
N PRO A 63 0.08 6.86 -25.55
CA PRO A 63 0.08 5.60 -24.84
C PRO A 63 -0.46 5.89 -23.45
N LYS A 64 -1.55 5.22 -23.08
CA LYS A 64 -2.10 5.34 -21.74
C LYS A 64 -0.99 4.84 -20.82
N PHE A 65 -0.15 5.73 -20.31
CA PHE A 65 0.94 5.43 -19.39
C PHE A 65 0.30 5.00 -18.07
N ARG A 66 -0.13 3.75 -18.05
CA ARG A 66 -0.72 3.08 -16.91
C ARG A 66 0.22 1.98 -16.39
N SER A 67 1.46 2.01 -16.88
CA SER A 67 2.63 1.31 -16.37
C SER A 67 2.74 1.46 -14.85
N PRO A 68 3.07 0.39 -14.12
CA PRO A 68 3.42 0.48 -12.71
C PRO A 68 4.50 1.53 -12.49
N LEU A 69 4.29 2.39 -11.51
CA LEU A 69 5.25 3.41 -11.11
C LEU A 69 5.86 3.06 -9.75
N VAL A 70 6.98 3.68 -9.45
CA VAL A 70 7.64 3.51 -8.16
C VAL A 70 7.72 4.84 -7.43
N MET A 71 7.12 4.89 -6.24
CA MET A 71 7.38 5.97 -5.30
C MET A 71 8.72 5.67 -4.60
N LEU A 72 9.66 6.62 -4.66
CA LEU A 72 10.99 6.52 -4.09
C LEU A 72 11.16 7.53 -2.94
N CYS A 73 11.78 7.09 -1.86
CA CYS A 73 12.24 7.92 -0.75
C CYS A 73 13.76 7.81 -0.64
N PRO A 74 14.51 8.76 -1.20
CA PRO A 74 15.97 8.80 -1.05
C PRO A 74 16.39 9.07 0.40
N GLU A 75 17.62 8.67 0.76
CA GLU A 75 18.23 9.00 2.06
C GLU A 75 18.39 10.52 2.27
N GLU A 76 18.66 11.26 1.18
CA GLU A 76 18.78 12.73 1.17
C GLU A 76 17.45 13.45 1.48
N GLY A 77 16.35 12.69 1.59
CA GLY A 77 15.02 13.21 1.86
C GLY A 77 14.23 13.57 0.59
N GLY A 78 12.98 13.97 0.83
CA GLY A 78 11.99 14.18 -0.22
C GLY A 78 11.43 12.88 -0.80
N CYS A 79 10.50 13.05 -1.74
CA CYS A 79 9.87 11.93 -2.45
C CYS A 79 10.08 12.14 -3.94
N ARG A 80 10.36 11.05 -4.66
CA ARG A 80 10.56 11.08 -6.10
C ARG A 80 9.69 10.01 -6.74
N LEU A 81 9.17 10.31 -7.92
CA LEU A 81 8.39 9.36 -8.70
C LEU A 81 9.26 8.80 -9.80
N TYR A 82 9.39 7.49 -9.89
CA TYR A 82 10.14 6.83 -10.97
C TYR A 82 9.17 6.17 -11.94
N ASN A 83 9.38 6.46 -13.23
CA ASN A 83 8.70 5.80 -14.34
C ASN A 83 9.67 4.79 -15.00
N PRO A 84 9.42 3.48 -14.82
CA PRO A 84 10.24 2.43 -15.44
C PRO A 84 10.24 2.41 -16.96
N GLU A 85 9.18 2.92 -17.60
CA GLU A 85 9.05 2.92 -19.05
C GLU A 85 9.95 3.98 -19.71
N GLU A 86 10.05 5.14 -19.08
CA GLU A 86 10.94 6.23 -19.52
C GLU A 86 12.36 6.12 -18.93
N ASP A 87 12.58 5.21 -17.97
CA ASP A 87 13.74 5.17 -17.09
C ASP A 87 14.06 6.56 -16.47
N ARG A 88 13.01 7.28 -16.05
CA ARG A 88 13.10 8.68 -15.57
C ARG A 88 12.53 8.87 -14.18
N VAL A 89 13.17 9.79 -13.44
CA VAL A 89 12.78 10.19 -12.08
C VAL A 89 12.27 11.63 -12.08
N TYR A 90 11.06 11.82 -11.57
CA TYR A 90 10.41 13.12 -11.37
C TYR A 90 10.43 13.51 -9.89
N LYS A 91 10.43 14.83 -9.62
CA LYS A 91 10.25 15.34 -8.26
C LYS A 91 8.78 15.25 -7.85
N SER A 92 8.53 14.90 -6.59
CA SER A 92 7.20 14.92 -6.00
C SER A 92 7.13 15.99 -4.89
N ASP A 93 5.96 16.61 -4.74
CA ASP A 93 5.69 17.64 -3.73
C ASP A 93 5.39 17.04 -2.35
N LEU A 94 5.45 15.71 -2.20
CA LEU A 94 5.14 14.98 -0.95
C LEU A 94 6.32 14.97 0.05
N SER A 95 7.18 15.98 0.02
CA SER A 95 8.31 16.06 0.95
C SER A 95 7.85 16.15 2.40
N GLY A 96 8.57 15.49 3.31
CA GLY A 96 8.25 15.44 4.74
C GLY A 96 7.35 14.28 5.16
N TYR A 97 6.63 13.66 4.22
CA TYR A 97 5.82 12.48 4.50
C TYR A 97 6.64 11.19 4.52
N GLN A 98 6.20 10.23 5.33
CA GLN A 98 6.63 8.83 5.25
C GLN A 98 5.44 8.00 4.74
N PHE A 99 5.68 7.19 3.71
CA PHE A 99 4.65 6.32 3.14
C PHE A 99 4.50 5.04 3.95
N LEU A 100 3.25 4.68 4.26
CA LEU A 100 2.92 3.46 4.99
C LEU A 100 2.39 2.38 4.03
N GLY A 101 1.50 2.76 3.11
CA GLY A 101 0.87 1.87 2.13
C GLY A 101 0.21 2.68 1.00
N ASN A 102 -0.28 1.98 -0.03
CA ASN A 102 -0.96 2.60 -1.16
C ASN A 102 -2.14 1.76 -1.66
N SER A 103 -3.05 2.43 -2.39
CA SER A 103 -4.17 1.83 -3.12
C SER A 103 -4.37 2.64 -4.40
N GLY A 104 -3.92 2.10 -5.54
CA GLY A 104 -3.87 2.86 -6.79
C GLY A 104 -3.01 4.13 -6.62
N LYS A 105 -3.58 5.29 -6.96
CA LYS A 105 -2.96 6.61 -6.81
C LYS A 105 -2.98 7.18 -5.38
N TRP A 106 -3.73 6.56 -4.48
CA TRP A 106 -3.89 7.01 -3.09
C TRP A 106 -2.82 6.40 -2.19
N PHE A 107 -2.21 7.23 -1.35
CA PHE A 107 -1.16 6.83 -0.43
C PHE A 107 -1.55 7.15 0.99
N LEU A 108 -1.37 6.18 1.89
CA LEU A 108 -1.39 6.40 3.31
C LEU A 108 -0.03 6.94 3.75
N VAL A 109 -0.03 8.16 4.27
CA VAL A 109 1.17 8.86 4.70
C VAL A 109 1.08 9.29 6.15
N VAL A 110 2.25 9.43 6.78
CA VAL A 110 2.40 10.02 8.10
C VAL A 110 3.32 11.24 8.02
N ASP A 111 2.90 12.36 8.61
CA ASP A 111 3.71 13.58 8.67
C ASP A 111 4.75 13.52 9.81
N SER A 112 5.47 14.63 10.05
CA SER A 112 6.36 14.74 11.20
C SER A 112 5.58 14.59 12.51
N LYS A 113 4.42 15.23 12.62
CA LYS A 113 3.54 15.16 13.78
C LYS A 113 2.83 13.82 13.95
N SER A 114 3.24 12.73 13.30
CA SER A 114 2.60 11.41 13.43
C SER A 114 1.10 11.39 13.11
N ASP A 115 0.60 12.41 12.39
CA ASP A 115 -0.78 12.46 11.91
C ASP A 115 -0.87 11.72 10.58
N LEU A 116 -1.95 10.94 10.43
CA LEU A 116 -2.18 10.09 9.27
C LEU A 116 -3.06 10.80 8.24
N TYR A 117 -2.69 10.66 6.96
CA TYR A 117 -3.44 11.20 5.84
C TYR A 117 -3.54 10.20 4.70
N ILE A 118 -4.62 10.27 3.94
CA ILE A 118 -4.69 9.68 2.60
C ILE A 118 -4.48 10.81 1.59
N VAL A 119 -3.49 10.67 0.71
CA VAL A 119 -3.12 11.69 -0.28
C VAL A 119 -3.15 11.11 -1.69
N ASP A 120 -3.64 11.88 -2.66
CA ASP A 120 -3.47 11.56 -4.08
C ASP A 120 -2.08 12.03 -4.53
N VAL A 121 -1.26 11.12 -5.06
CA VAL A 121 0.12 11.44 -5.47
C VAL A 121 0.20 12.49 -6.59
N PHE A 122 -0.86 12.62 -7.38
CA PHE A 122 -0.92 13.56 -8.49
C PHE A 122 -1.58 14.89 -8.10
N SER A 123 -2.30 14.96 -6.98
CA SER A 123 -2.95 16.17 -6.50
C SER A 123 -2.08 16.88 -5.46
N SER A 124 -1.92 18.19 -5.60
CA SER A 124 -1.19 19.01 -4.61
C SER A 124 -2.04 19.36 -3.37
N HIS A 125 -3.38 19.27 -3.46
CA HIS A 125 -4.30 19.80 -2.45
C HIS A 125 -5.27 18.77 -1.87
N ASP A 126 -5.54 17.64 -2.54
CA ASP A 126 -6.51 16.66 -2.05
C ASP A 126 -5.88 15.74 -1.00
N ARG A 127 -6.23 15.98 0.26
CA ARG A 127 -5.79 15.18 1.41
C ARG A 127 -6.98 14.88 2.31
N ILE A 128 -7.12 13.62 2.68
CA ILE A 128 -8.10 13.17 3.67
C ILE A 128 -7.37 13.04 5.00
N LEU A 129 -7.71 13.88 5.96
CA LEU A 129 -7.22 13.77 7.33
C LEU A 129 -7.89 12.57 8.01
N LEU A 130 -7.08 11.68 8.59
CA LEU A 130 -7.57 10.54 9.35
C LEU A 130 -7.66 10.88 10.85
N PRO A 131 -8.41 10.08 11.64
CA PRO A 131 -8.42 10.23 13.09
C PRO A 131 -7.00 10.18 13.66
N ARG A 132 -6.78 10.82 14.80
CA ARG A 132 -5.47 10.77 15.46
C ARG A 132 -5.24 9.40 16.12
N LEU A 133 -3.99 8.98 16.25
CA LEU A 133 -3.63 7.66 16.79
C LEU A 133 -4.17 7.44 18.23
N GLU A 134 -4.26 8.50 19.02
CA GLU A 134 -4.77 8.50 20.40
C GLU A 134 -6.28 8.21 20.49
N THR A 135 -7.00 8.24 19.36
CA THR A 135 -8.43 7.94 19.31
C THR A 135 -8.74 6.45 19.29
N LEU A 136 -7.74 5.58 19.42
CA LEU A 136 -7.91 4.12 19.44
C LEU A 136 -8.90 3.68 20.53
N LYS A 137 -9.93 2.93 20.13
CA LYS A 137 -10.96 2.34 20.98
C LYS A 137 -10.90 0.82 20.89
N GLY A 138 -10.84 0.17 22.05
CA GLY A 138 -10.68 -1.29 22.16
C GLY A 138 -10.49 -1.75 23.60
N GLY A 139 -9.98 -0.85 24.44
CA GLY A 139 -9.90 -1.03 25.89
C GLY A 139 -8.70 -1.83 26.37
N THR A 140 -7.87 -2.36 25.47
CA THR A 140 -6.65 -3.08 25.87
C THR A 140 -5.39 -2.26 25.66
N HIS A 141 -5.34 -1.43 24.62
CA HIS A 141 -4.20 -0.53 24.40
C HIS A 141 -4.65 0.93 24.30
N GLU A 142 -3.79 1.82 24.76
CA GLU A 142 -3.94 3.26 24.65
C GLU A 142 -2.67 3.85 24.07
N ILE A 143 -2.81 4.78 23.12
CA ILE A 143 -1.70 5.54 22.57
C ILE A 143 -1.71 6.94 23.16
N GLN A 144 -0.57 7.35 23.69
CA GLN A 144 -0.36 8.68 24.23
C GLN A 144 0.80 9.36 23.49
N ARG A 145 0.55 10.52 22.91
CA ARG A 145 1.59 11.35 22.33
C ARG A 145 2.43 12.04 23.42
N VAL A 146 3.74 12.02 23.25
CA VAL A 146 4.69 12.57 24.25
C VAL A 146 5.64 13.60 23.62
N GLY A 147 5.82 13.58 22.31
CA GLY A 147 6.58 14.59 21.57
C GLY A 147 6.01 14.82 20.17
N GLU A 148 6.74 15.57 19.34
CA GLU A 148 6.33 15.82 17.96
C GLU A 148 6.32 14.53 17.13
N ASN A 149 7.36 13.71 17.25
CA ASN A 149 7.53 12.48 16.46
C ASN A 149 7.37 11.19 17.29
N ASP A 150 7.01 11.34 18.58
CA ASP A 150 7.14 10.30 19.59
C ASP A 150 5.81 10.04 20.31
N PHE A 151 5.48 8.76 20.45
CA PHE A 151 4.29 8.32 21.17
C PHE A 151 4.59 7.09 22.02
N LYS A 152 3.92 7.03 23.17
CA LYS A 152 3.93 5.92 24.11
C LYS A 152 2.71 5.05 23.89
N GLU A 153 2.93 3.76 24.06
CA GLU A 153 1.89 2.75 24.12
C GLU A 153 1.72 2.31 25.57
N ASN A 154 0.48 2.30 26.05
CA ASN A 154 0.10 1.78 27.34
C ASN A 154 -0.77 0.54 27.16
N LEU A 155 -0.48 -0.51 27.93
CA LEU A 155 -1.33 -1.68 28.05
C LEU A 155 -2.27 -1.51 29.24
N ILE A 156 -3.58 -1.57 28.99
CA ILE A 156 -4.61 -1.50 30.03
C ILE A 156 -4.92 -2.91 30.50
N LYS A 157 -4.63 -3.20 31.77
CA LYS A 157 -5.00 -4.45 32.43
C LYS A 157 -5.68 -4.16 33.76
N ARG A 158 -6.89 -4.71 33.94
CA ARG A 158 -7.71 -4.55 35.16
C ARG A 158 -7.93 -3.08 35.56
N GLY A 159 -8.09 -2.19 34.57
CA GLY A 159 -8.28 -0.75 34.79
C GLY A 159 -7.01 0.04 35.11
N THR A 160 -5.83 -0.60 35.10
CA THR A 160 -4.54 0.06 35.29
C THR A 160 -3.76 0.09 33.97
N ALA A 161 -3.22 1.27 33.64
CA ALA A 161 -2.37 1.47 32.47
C ALA A 161 -0.90 1.20 32.82
N PHE A 162 -0.24 0.35 32.04
CA PHE A 162 1.19 0.03 32.17
C PHE A 162 1.91 0.50 30.91
N ALA A 163 2.98 1.28 31.09
CA ALA A 163 3.84 1.68 29.97
C ALA A 163 4.40 0.43 29.29
N TRP A 164 4.08 0.25 28.01
CA TRP A 164 4.43 -0.92 27.22
C TRP A 164 5.57 -0.65 26.25
N GLY A 165 5.50 0.47 25.53
CA GLY A 165 6.46 0.80 24.48
C GLY A 165 6.60 2.29 24.23
N HIS A 166 7.73 2.66 23.64
CA HIS A 166 8.00 4.00 23.14
C HIS A 166 8.35 3.89 21.66
N HIS A 167 7.66 4.66 20.85
CA HIS A 167 7.64 4.47 19.41
C HIS A 167 7.73 5.81 18.70
N THR A 168 8.20 5.75 17.46
CA THR A 168 8.29 6.90 16.56
C THR A 168 7.46 6.63 15.30
N ARG A 169 7.25 7.66 14.46
CA ARG A 169 6.60 7.44 13.15
C ARG A 169 7.31 6.39 12.27
N LYS A 170 8.61 6.14 12.48
CA LYS A 170 9.37 5.11 11.75
C LYS A 170 8.92 3.69 12.11
N ASP A 171 8.26 3.51 13.25
CA ASP A 171 7.76 2.22 13.73
C ASP A 171 6.35 1.92 13.22
N LEU A 172 5.65 2.93 12.67
CA LEU A 172 4.33 2.77 12.07
C LEU A 172 4.40 1.98 10.76
N ARG A 173 3.45 1.07 10.61
CA ARG A 173 3.15 0.35 9.38
C ARG A 173 1.67 0.48 9.10
N GLY A 174 1.28 0.52 7.83
CA GLY A 174 -0.11 0.68 7.47
C GLY A 174 -0.45 0.12 6.12
N LEU A 175 -1.74 -0.17 5.97
CA LEU A 175 -2.41 -0.60 4.77
C LEU A 175 -3.56 0.37 4.51
N VAL A 176 -3.82 0.62 3.24
CA VAL A 176 -4.96 1.42 2.83
C VAL A 176 -5.62 0.76 1.63
N TRP A 177 -6.94 0.81 1.63
CA TRP A 177 -7.73 0.52 0.46
C TRP A 177 -8.64 1.71 0.20
N VAL A 178 -8.71 2.16 -1.05
CA VAL A 178 -9.59 3.24 -1.49
C VAL A 178 -10.36 2.75 -2.72
N ASP A 179 -11.67 2.95 -2.73
CA ASP A 179 -12.50 2.77 -3.91
C ASP A 179 -12.69 4.12 -4.60
N ASP A 180 -12.08 4.26 -5.77
CA ASP A 180 -12.15 5.47 -6.60
C ASP A 180 -13.58 5.83 -7.05
N LYS A 181 -14.53 4.89 -7.02
CA LYS A 181 -15.90 5.12 -7.53
C LYS A 181 -16.80 5.84 -6.53
N ASN A 182 -16.80 5.41 -5.28
CA ASN A 182 -17.61 5.98 -4.19
C ASN A 182 -16.77 6.83 -3.21
N GLY A 183 -15.43 6.81 -3.36
CA GLY A 183 -14.50 7.46 -2.46
C GLY A 183 -14.50 6.83 -1.07
N ASP A 184 -14.90 5.57 -0.93
CA ASP A 184 -14.82 4.84 0.33
C ASP A 184 -13.39 4.38 0.59
N TYR A 185 -13.03 4.31 1.86
CA TYR A 185 -11.70 3.87 2.24
C TYR A 185 -11.71 3.07 3.54
N VAL A 186 -10.69 2.22 3.66
CA VAL A 186 -10.34 1.48 4.87
C VAL A 186 -8.85 1.71 5.13
N VAL A 187 -8.52 2.08 6.35
CA VAL A 187 -7.14 2.22 6.80
C VAL A 187 -6.92 1.24 7.94
N VAL A 188 -5.83 0.49 7.86
CA VAL A 188 -5.35 -0.36 8.94
C VAL A 188 -3.92 0.08 9.24
N TRP A 189 -3.60 0.34 10.50
CA TRP A 189 -2.24 0.62 10.92
C TRP A 189 -1.87 -0.22 12.13
N ARG A 190 -0.57 -0.34 12.33
CA ARG A 190 0.01 -0.90 13.53
C ARG A 190 1.33 -0.25 13.83
N VAL A 191 1.75 -0.42 15.07
CA VAL A 191 3.08 -0.05 15.51
C VAL A 191 3.92 -1.31 15.62
N SER A 192 5.19 -1.22 15.24
CA SER A 192 6.12 -2.35 15.29
C SER A 192 6.19 -2.89 16.72
N THR A 193 6.11 -4.20 16.89
CA THR A 193 6.08 -4.96 18.18
C THR A 193 4.73 -5.06 18.93
N CYS A 194 3.66 -4.43 18.44
CA CYS A 194 2.35 -4.47 19.13
C CYS A 194 1.52 -5.73 18.82
N HIS A 195 0.63 -6.09 19.75
CA HIS A 195 -0.29 -7.23 19.64
C HIS A 195 -1.73 -6.83 19.25
N TYR A 196 -1.88 -5.70 18.56
CA TYR A 196 -3.16 -5.21 18.04
C TYR A 196 -2.95 -4.45 16.72
N LEU A 197 -4.05 -4.16 16.03
CA LEU A 197 -4.13 -3.26 14.88
C LEU A 197 -5.16 -2.17 15.18
N GLY A 198 -4.90 -0.94 14.73
CA GLY A 198 -5.93 0.09 14.65
C GLY A 198 -6.52 0.11 13.24
N PHE A 199 -7.84 0.18 13.11
CA PHE A 199 -8.46 0.39 11.80
C PHE A 199 -9.57 1.44 11.86
N CYS A 200 -9.79 2.12 10.75
CA CYS A 200 -10.93 3.02 10.57
C CYS A 200 -11.42 2.97 9.13
N LYS A 201 -12.66 3.43 8.95
CA LYS A 201 -13.32 3.61 7.68
C LYS A 201 -13.70 5.06 7.47
N LYS A 202 -14.14 5.36 6.27
CA LYS A 202 -14.75 6.66 5.97
C LYS A 202 -15.91 6.96 6.92
N GLY A 203 -15.86 8.15 7.53
CA GLY A 203 -16.85 8.63 8.48
C GLY A 203 -16.55 8.29 9.95
N ASP A 204 -15.60 7.39 10.22
CA ASP A 204 -15.24 7.06 11.60
C ASP A 204 -14.46 8.22 12.25
N ALA A 205 -14.85 8.59 13.47
CA ALA A 205 -14.16 9.61 14.27
C ALA A 205 -12.98 9.07 15.11
N HIS A 206 -12.82 7.74 15.15
CA HIS A 206 -11.86 7.04 15.99
C HIS A 206 -11.40 5.74 15.33
N TYR A 207 -10.25 5.20 15.76
CA TYR A 207 -9.84 3.86 15.35
C TYR A 207 -10.48 2.79 16.23
N SER A 208 -10.90 1.69 15.62
CA SER A 208 -11.26 0.47 16.33
C SER A 208 -10.07 -0.47 16.45
N GLU A 209 -9.93 -1.12 17.60
CA GLU A 209 -8.85 -2.06 17.89
C GLU A 209 -9.20 -3.47 17.41
N ILE A 210 -8.29 -4.09 16.66
CA ILE A 210 -8.31 -5.52 16.34
C ILE A 210 -7.23 -6.20 17.16
N THR A 211 -7.63 -7.03 18.12
CA THR A 211 -6.66 -7.74 18.96
C THR A 211 -6.02 -8.94 18.24
N LEU A 212 -4.72 -9.13 18.43
CA LEU A 212 -3.93 -10.23 17.85
C LEU A 212 -3.47 -11.29 18.87
N GLY A 213 -3.52 -11.00 20.18
CA GLY A 213 -2.85 -11.82 21.20
C GLY A 213 -3.68 -12.35 22.38
N THR A 214 -4.96 -12.00 22.49
CA THR A 214 -5.77 -12.31 23.69
C THR A 214 -6.48 -13.67 23.63
N ASP A 215 -7.08 -14.07 24.75
CA ASP A 215 -7.83 -15.33 24.91
C ASP A 215 -9.04 -15.46 23.99
N VAL A 216 -9.55 -14.33 23.50
CA VAL A 216 -10.66 -14.27 22.53
C VAL A 216 -10.25 -14.83 21.16
N VAL A 217 -8.96 -14.71 20.81
CA VAL A 217 -8.45 -15.23 19.54
C VAL A 217 -7.94 -16.65 19.74
N ARG A 218 -8.39 -17.55 18.86
CA ARG A 218 -7.89 -18.94 18.80
C ARG A 218 -6.36 -18.96 18.75
N ARG A 219 -5.75 -19.86 19.51
CA ARG A 219 -4.30 -19.95 19.67
C ARG A 219 -3.55 -20.05 18.34
N GLU A 220 -4.12 -20.74 17.35
CA GLU A 220 -3.53 -20.91 16.02
C GLU A 220 -3.49 -19.61 15.21
N LEU A 221 -4.45 -18.71 15.44
CA LEU A 221 -4.66 -17.47 14.68
C LEU A 221 -4.04 -16.24 15.35
N ARG A 222 -3.36 -16.42 16.48
CA ARG A 222 -2.69 -15.32 17.21
C ARG A 222 -1.43 -14.83 16.48
N GLY A 223 -1.15 -13.54 16.62
CA GLY A 223 -0.02 -12.86 15.98
C GLY A 223 -0.38 -12.22 14.65
N GLY A 224 0.64 -11.81 13.90
CA GLY A 224 0.48 -11.01 12.69
C GLY A 224 1.83 -10.74 12.06
N ASP A 225 2.48 -11.78 11.55
CA ASP A 225 3.81 -11.70 10.92
C ASP A 225 3.77 -10.92 9.61
N ASP A 226 2.65 -11.05 8.86
CA ASP A 226 2.34 -10.32 7.63
C ASP A 226 0.83 -10.00 7.57
N MET A 227 0.46 -9.03 6.71
CA MET A 227 -0.92 -8.58 6.54
C MET A 227 -1.20 -8.12 5.11
N VAL A 228 -2.41 -8.40 4.61
CA VAL A 228 -2.89 -7.96 3.30
C VAL A 228 -4.29 -7.39 3.44
N LEU A 229 -4.52 -6.20 2.88
CA LEU A 229 -5.84 -5.58 2.81
C LEU A 229 -6.33 -5.59 1.36
N LYS A 230 -7.49 -6.20 1.12
CA LYS A 230 -8.14 -6.25 -0.20
C LYS A 230 -9.62 -5.92 -0.04
N GLY A 231 -10.01 -4.70 -0.39
CA GLY A 231 -11.35 -4.22 -0.06
C GLY A 231 -11.51 -4.06 1.44
N TYR A 232 -12.66 -4.49 1.95
CA TYR A 232 -12.93 -4.63 3.39
C TYR A 232 -12.34 -5.90 4.01
N ASN A 233 -11.64 -6.74 3.25
CA ASN A 233 -11.08 -7.99 3.76
C ASN A 233 -9.62 -7.80 4.20
N LEU A 234 -9.35 -8.09 5.46
CA LEU A 234 -8.01 -8.10 6.04
C LEU A 234 -7.58 -9.54 6.28
N TYR A 235 -6.46 -9.93 5.67
CA TYR A 235 -5.82 -11.23 5.84
C TYR A 235 -4.57 -11.07 6.69
N LEU A 236 -4.42 -11.90 7.71
CA LEU A 236 -3.29 -11.86 8.64
C LEU A 236 -2.58 -13.22 8.65
N LEU A 237 -1.25 -13.19 8.56
CA LEU A 237 -0.43 -14.37 8.76
C LEU A 237 -0.13 -14.49 10.24
N SER A 238 -0.71 -15.50 10.90
CA SER A 238 -0.45 -15.75 12.30
C SER A 238 1.01 -16.17 12.51
N SER A 239 1.52 -16.03 13.73
CA SER A 239 2.89 -16.46 14.06
C SER A 239 3.05 -17.99 14.03
N ARG A 240 1.93 -18.72 13.96
CA ARG A 240 1.89 -20.18 13.72
C ARG A 240 1.66 -20.50 12.24
N ARG A 241 1.76 -19.51 11.34
CA ARG A 241 1.56 -19.63 9.89
C ARG A 241 0.14 -20.06 9.48
N TYR A 242 -0.88 -19.69 10.24
CA TYR A 242 -2.27 -19.80 9.80
C TYR A 242 -2.72 -18.50 9.16
N ILE A 243 -3.75 -18.56 8.31
CA ILE A 243 -4.37 -17.37 7.74
C ILE A 243 -5.59 -17.05 8.58
N ARG A 244 -5.60 -15.86 9.17
CA ARG A 244 -6.78 -15.27 9.80
C ARG A 244 -7.40 -14.30 8.81
N HIS A 245 -8.68 -14.46 8.51
CA HIS A 245 -9.43 -13.61 7.58
C HIS A 245 -10.49 -12.84 8.36
N LEU A 246 -10.42 -11.51 8.27
CA LEU A 246 -11.31 -10.58 8.95
C LEU A 246 -12.07 -9.76 7.91
N ASP A 247 -13.38 -9.67 8.09
CA ASP A 247 -14.26 -8.78 7.33
C ASP A 247 -14.52 -7.50 8.14
N LEU A 248 -14.07 -6.37 7.58
CA LEU A 248 -14.17 -5.03 8.15
C LEU A 248 -15.39 -4.25 7.65
N SER A 249 -16.27 -4.87 6.86
CA SER A 249 -17.45 -4.20 6.29
C SER A 249 -18.55 -3.90 7.33
N GLY A 250 -18.50 -4.53 8.51
CA GLY A 250 -19.50 -4.40 9.57
C GLY A 250 -19.76 -2.96 10.04
N GLN A 251 -21.01 -2.63 10.36
CA GLN A 251 -21.37 -1.31 10.89
C GLN A 251 -20.74 -1.06 12.27
N ASP A 252 -20.57 0.20 12.66
CA ASP A 252 -20.10 0.64 13.99
C ASP A 252 -18.71 0.11 14.42
N GLY A 253 -17.81 -0.12 13.46
CA GLY A 253 -16.46 -0.61 13.76
C GLY A 253 -16.43 -2.08 14.21
N SER A 254 -17.49 -2.84 13.96
CA SER A 254 -17.52 -4.28 14.19
C SER A 254 -16.66 -5.04 13.17
N VAL A 255 -15.99 -6.09 13.64
CA VAL A 255 -15.11 -6.95 12.84
C VAL A 255 -15.62 -8.37 12.91
N LYS A 256 -15.89 -8.98 11.75
CA LYS A 256 -16.33 -10.37 11.68
C LYS A 256 -15.14 -11.27 11.33
N ASP A 257 -14.91 -12.29 12.16
CA ASP A 257 -13.90 -13.30 11.85
C ASP A 257 -14.49 -14.30 10.84
N ALA A 258 -13.96 -14.29 9.63
CA ALA A 258 -14.35 -15.13 8.50
C ALA A 258 -13.30 -16.24 8.23
N SER A 259 -12.37 -16.47 9.17
CA SER A 259 -11.30 -17.45 9.00
C SER A 259 -11.85 -18.85 8.78
N VAL A 260 -11.42 -19.47 7.68
CA VAL A 260 -11.69 -20.89 7.42
C VAL A 260 -10.97 -21.73 8.48
N TYR A 261 -11.64 -22.78 8.96
CA TYR A 261 -11.04 -23.71 9.91
C TYR A 261 -10.01 -24.58 9.20
N HIS A 262 -8.76 -24.16 9.24
CA HIS A 262 -7.64 -24.97 8.79
C HIS A 262 -7.14 -25.86 9.93
N LYS A 263 -6.95 -27.15 9.65
CA LYS A 263 -6.36 -28.10 10.62
C LYS A 263 -4.86 -27.86 10.84
N PHE A 264 -4.18 -27.37 9.81
CA PHE A 264 -2.72 -27.29 9.77
C PHE A 264 -2.24 -25.92 9.25
N PRO A 265 -1.02 -25.51 9.68
CA PRO A 265 -0.42 -24.27 9.26
C PRO A 265 0.04 -24.34 7.79
N MET A 266 0.31 -23.16 7.20
CA MET A 266 0.99 -23.02 5.92
C MET A 266 2.44 -23.51 6.10
N SER A 267 2.66 -24.81 5.89
CA SER A 267 3.97 -25.46 6.00
C SER A 267 4.53 -25.77 4.62
N ILE A 268 5.70 -25.21 4.32
CA ILE A 268 6.44 -25.56 3.10
C ILE A 268 7.06 -26.94 3.29
N PRO A 269 7.00 -27.83 2.28
CA PRO A 269 7.81 -29.03 2.29
C PRO A 269 9.29 -28.61 2.35
N ILE A 270 10.04 -29.17 3.30
CA ILE A 270 11.49 -28.96 3.45
C ILE A 270 12.17 -29.76 2.33
N ALA A 271 11.89 -29.42 1.09
CA ALA A 271 12.28 -30.25 -0.05
C ALA A 271 13.77 -30.12 -0.39
N ASP A 272 14.50 -29.16 0.19
CA ASP A 272 15.92 -28.99 -0.15
C ASP A 272 16.76 -28.31 0.93
N GLU A 273 16.68 -28.80 2.17
CA GLU A 273 17.47 -28.29 3.30
C GLU A 273 18.99 -28.26 2.99
N ARG A 274 19.47 -29.19 2.17
CA ARG A 274 20.90 -29.28 1.79
C ARG A 274 21.31 -28.19 0.80
N ALA A 275 20.55 -27.93 -0.27
CA ALA A 275 20.85 -26.79 -1.16
C ALA A 275 20.60 -25.44 -0.46
N MET A 276 19.58 -25.38 0.41
CA MET A 276 19.26 -24.19 1.22
C MET A 276 20.32 -23.89 2.29
N ASN A 277 21.08 -24.87 2.76
CA ASN A 277 22.16 -24.64 3.74
C ASN A 277 23.52 -24.38 3.08
N ALA A 278 23.62 -24.50 1.75
CA ALA A 278 24.86 -24.23 1.02
C ALA A 278 25.28 -22.75 1.10
N TYR A 279 24.32 -21.85 1.29
CA TYR A 279 24.56 -20.41 1.42
C TYR A 279 23.88 -19.85 2.66
N LYS A 280 24.55 -18.91 3.32
CA LYS A 280 24.00 -18.21 4.48
C LYS A 280 22.93 -17.20 4.02
N PRO A 281 21.69 -17.27 4.54
CA PRO A 281 20.65 -16.34 4.17
C PRO A 281 20.90 -14.96 4.80
N ILE A 282 20.83 -13.91 3.98
CA ILE A 282 20.75 -12.51 4.42
C ILE A 282 19.35 -12.21 4.97
N SER A 283 18.32 -12.69 4.27
CA SER A 283 16.93 -12.43 4.63
C SER A 283 16.05 -13.59 4.17
N VAL A 284 15.18 -14.03 5.07
CA VAL A 284 14.12 -14.98 4.76
C VAL A 284 12.79 -14.32 5.04
N GLY A 285 11.80 -14.64 4.24
CA GLY A 285 10.45 -14.37 4.57
C GLY A 285 9.24 -15.15 4.14
N ASN A 286 8.18 -14.93 4.89
CA ASN A 286 6.90 -15.60 4.74
C ASN A 286 5.86 -14.49 4.59
N ASN A 287 5.10 -14.55 3.49
CA ASN A 287 4.13 -13.54 3.14
C ASN A 287 2.82 -14.18 2.67
N ILE A 288 1.72 -13.45 2.82
CA ILE A 288 0.44 -13.82 2.21
C ILE A 288 0.30 -13.06 0.90
N VAL A 289 -0.22 -13.76 -0.10
CA VAL A 289 -0.64 -13.16 -1.37
C VAL A 289 -2.12 -13.44 -1.56
N VAL A 290 -2.91 -12.42 -1.85
CA VAL A 290 -4.35 -12.56 -2.13
C VAL A 290 -4.57 -12.31 -3.62
N PRO A 291 -4.67 -13.39 -4.43
CA PRO A 291 -4.85 -13.25 -5.88
C PRO A 291 -6.23 -12.72 -6.25
N THR A 292 -6.48 -12.40 -7.52
CA THR A 292 -7.81 -11.94 -7.94
C THR A 292 -8.88 -13.01 -7.74
N SER A 293 -8.53 -14.29 -7.88
CA SER A 293 -9.38 -15.46 -7.58
C SER A 293 -9.89 -15.51 -6.15
N GLY A 294 -9.19 -14.84 -5.21
CA GLY A 294 -9.59 -14.74 -3.81
C GLY A 294 -9.01 -15.82 -2.90
N GLU A 295 -8.47 -16.92 -3.43
CA GLU A 295 -7.83 -17.97 -2.62
C GLU A 295 -6.41 -17.56 -2.21
N PRO A 296 -6.13 -17.37 -0.90
CA PRO A 296 -4.82 -16.90 -0.46
C PRO A 296 -3.69 -17.89 -0.77
N LEU A 297 -2.58 -17.37 -1.30
CA LEU A 297 -1.33 -18.09 -1.52
C LEU A 297 -0.32 -17.72 -0.42
N PHE A 298 0.64 -18.62 -0.21
CA PHE A 298 1.79 -18.37 0.64
C PHE A 298 3.03 -18.12 -0.21
N LEU A 299 3.71 -17.01 0.05
CA LEU A 299 4.92 -16.64 -0.64
C LEU A 299 6.11 -16.77 0.31
N TYR A 300 7.03 -17.66 -0.07
CA TYR A 300 8.34 -17.77 0.55
C TYR A 300 9.35 -16.94 -0.25
N THR A 301 10.09 -16.08 0.45
CA THR A 301 11.16 -15.28 -0.13
C THR A 301 12.47 -15.57 0.59
N ARG A 302 13.56 -15.62 -0.17
CA ARG A 302 14.89 -15.81 0.39
C ARG A 302 15.92 -15.03 -0.40
N VAL A 303 16.87 -14.44 0.33
CA VAL A 303 18.03 -13.70 -0.20
C VAL A 303 19.28 -14.27 0.47
N ASP A 304 20.26 -14.70 -0.32
CA ASP A 304 21.51 -15.28 0.19
C ASP A 304 22.72 -14.35 0.05
N GLU A 305 23.77 -14.61 0.84
CA GLU A 305 25.06 -13.90 0.80
C GLU A 305 25.77 -14.07 -0.56
N PRO A 306 26.37 -13.01 -1.13
CA PRO A 306 26.89 -13.06 -2.48
C PRO A 306 28.28 -13.68 -2.54
N THR A 307 28.43 -14.84 -3.19
CA THR A 307 29.73 -15.31 -3.70
C THR A 307 29.87 -15.14 -5.22
N SER A 308 28.76 -14.97 -5.96
CA SER A 308 28.76 -14.72 -7.42
C SER A 308 27.57 -13.87 -7.92
N GLY A 309 26.85 -13.23 -7.00
CA GLY A 309 25.61 -12.47 -7.24
C GLY A 309 24.76 -12.48 -5.97
N ARG A 310 23.74 -11.63 -5.85
CA ARG A 310 22.72 -11.75 -4.79
C ARG A 310 21.56 -12.61 -5.32
N PRO A 311 21.58 -13.95 -5.18
CA PRO A 311 20.45 -14.73 -5.61
C PRO A 311 19.29 -14.47 -4.65
N ARG A 312 18.20 -13.90 -5.18
CA ARG A 312 16.91 -13.81 -4.52
C ARG A 312 15.98 -14.80 -5.22
N PHE A 313 15.17 -15.51 -4.47
CA PHE A 313 14.18 -16.41 -5.05
C PHE A 313 12.84 -16.23 -4.36
N PHE A 314 11.80 -16.48 -5.16
CA PHE A 314 10.41 -16.44 -4.77
C PHE A 314 9.81 -17.81 -5.07
N ARG A 315 9.13 -18.40 -4.08
CA ARG A 315 8.36 -19.63 -4.25
C ARG A 315 6.95 -19.41 -3.72
N LEU A 316 5.98 -19.64 -4.59
CA LEU A 316 4.56 -19.55 -4.25
C LEU A 316 4.05 -20.94 -3.90
N TYR A 317 3.13 -20.99 -2.95
CA TYR A 317 2.50 -22.23 -2.55
C TYR A 317 1.01 -22.02 -2.30
N LYS A 318 0.23 -23.08 -2.54
CA LYS A 318 -1.19 -23.16 -2.20
C LYS A 318 -1.48 -24.41 -1.37
N ARG A 319 -2.64 -24.45 -0.73
CA ARG A 319 -3.12 -25.69 -0.08
C ARG A 319 -3.51 -26.71 -1.15
N ASP A 320 -3.23 -28.00 -0.90
CA ASP A 320 -3.83 -29.05 -1.72
C ASP A 320 -5.34 -29.10 -1.38
N ALA A 321 -6.18 -29.36 -2.38
CA ALA A 321 -7.61 -29.59 -2.15
C ALA A 321 -7.84 -30.81 -1.22
N LYS A 322 -6.93 -31.80 -1.25
CA LYS A 322 -6.95 -32.97 -0.36
C LYS A 322 -6.69 -32.60 1.11
N ASP A 323 -6.02 -31.48 1.37
CA ASP A 323 -5.76 -30.98 2.73
C ASP A 323 -7.01 -30.39 3.40
N LEU A 324 -8.09 -30.21 2.63
CA LEU A 324 -9.39 -29.79 3.11
C LEU A 324 -10.26 -30.98 3.55
N ASP A 325 -9.85 -32.22 3.23
CA ASP A 325 -10.55 -33.42 3.67
C ASP A 325 -10.36 -33.68 5.18
N GLN A 326 -11.42 -34.16 5.83
CA GLN A 326 -11.40 -34.41 7.27
C GLN A 326 -10.54 -35.63 7.66
N GLY A 327 -10.20 -36.53 6.73
CA GLY A 327 -9.34 -37.69 7.00
C GLY A 327 -7.84 -37.43 6.89
N THR A 328 -7.42 -36.30 6.32
CA THR A 328 -6.00 -36.02 6.04
C THR A 328 -5.24 -35.63 7.31
N LEU A 329 -4.16 -36.36 7.61
CA LEU A 329 -3.30 -36.17 8.78
C LEU A 329 -2.01 -35.38 8.48
N ASP A 330 -1.57 -35.37 7.21
CA ASP A 330 -0.40 -34.62 6.74
C ASP A 330 -0.82 -33.69 5.61
N THR A 331 -0.57 -32.39 5.78
CA THR A 331 -0.90 -31.38 4.77
C THR A 331 0.36 -30.58 4.44
N TRP A 332 0.82 -30.69 3.21
CA TRP A 332 1.97 -29.94 2.71
C TRP A 332 1.49 -29.00 1.62
N LEU A 333 1.96 -27.76 1.66
CA LEU A 333 1.62 -26.84 0.58
C LEU A 333 2.22 -27.31 -0.74
N VAL A 334 1.45 -27.16 -1.80
CA VAL A 334 1.84 -27.48 -3.17
C VAL A 334 2.45 -26.23 -3.78
N GLU A 335 3.66 -26.35 -4.33
CA GLU A 335 4.32 -25.26 -5.04
C GLU A 335 3.52 -24.86 -6.29
N VAL A 336 3.47 -23.56 -6.55
CA VAL A 336 2.80 -22.95 -7.69
C VAL A 336 3.85 -22.33 -8.59
N ASP A 337 4.02 -22.91 -9.78
CA ASP A 337 5.05 -22.49 -10.73
C ASP A 337 4.70 -21.22 -11.52
N SER A 338 3.43 -20.82 -11.53
CA SER A 338 2.91 -19.73 -12.35
C SER A 338 1.72 -19.01 -11.69
N LEU A 339 1.71 -17.68 -11.79
CA LEU A 339 0.56 -16.81 -11.51
C LEU A 339 -0.43 -16.73 -12.69
N GLY A 340 -0.12 -17.37 -13.83
CA GLY A 340 -0.89 -17.26 -15.05
C GLY A 340 -0.83 -15.86 -15.66
N ASP A 341 -1.99 -15.33 -16.01
CA ASP A 341 -2.17 -14.00 -16.60
C ASP A 341 -2.31 -12.91 -15.52
N GLU A 342 -1.56 -13.04 -14.44
CA GLU A 342 -1.53 -12.09 -13.32
C GLU A 342 -0.11 -11.66 -12.98
N ALA A 343 0.00 -10.48 -12.37
CA ALA A 343 1.21 -9.97 -11.75
C ALA A 343 1.00 -9.73 -10.26
N LEU A 344 1.98 -10.09 -9.44
CA LEU A 344 2.00 -9.84 -8.01
C LEU A 344 2.69 -8.51 -7.70
N PHE A 345 2.00 -7.62 -7.00
CA PHE A 345 2.61 -6.46 -6.36
C PHE A 345 3.00 -6.85 -4.93
N PHE A 346 4.25 -7.24 -4.73
CA PHE A 346 4.73 -7.84 -3.48
C PHE A 346 4.47 -6.95 -2.26
N ASP A 347 4.76 -5.65 -2.38
CA ASP A 347 4.56 -4.69 -1.29
C ASP A 347 3.08 -4.46 -0.96
N LEU A 348 2.17 -4.84 -1.87
CA LEU A 348 0.72 -4.84 -1.71
C LEU A 348 0.15 -6.21 -1.27
N GLY A 349 0.87 -7.30 -1.53
CA GLY A 349 0.42 -8.67 -1.24
C GLY A 349 -0.83 -9.07 -2.02
N ILE A 350 -1.11 -8.40 -3.14
CA ILE A 350 -2.24 -8.69 -4.04
C ILE A 350 -1.74 -8.92 -5.45
N THR A 351 -2.49 -9.68 -6.23
CA THR A 351 -2.27 -9.77 -7.67
C THR A 351 -3.23 -8.87 -8.43
N MET A 352 -2.81 -8.52 -9.64
CA MET A 352 -3.58 -7.78 -10.62
C MET A 352 -3.56 -8.56 -11.94
N PRO A 353 -4.62 -8.51 -12.76
CA PRO A 353 -4.58 -9.04 -14.11
C PRO A 353 -3.42 -8.40 -14.88
N ALA A 354 -2.70 -9.22 -15.65
CA ALA A 354 -1.71 -8.72 -16.57
C ALA A 354 -2.42 -7.92 -17.66
N ASP A 355 -1.76 -6.85 -18.09
CA ASP A 355 -2.31 -5.96 -19.09
C ASP A 355 -1.14 -5.26 -19.78
N HIS A 356 -0.89 -5.68 -21.02
CA HIS A 356 0.15 -5.13 -21.87
C HIS A 356 -0.06 -3.64 -22.15
N THR A 357 -1.32 -3.15 -22.14
CA THR A 357 -1.62 -1.73 -22.28
C THR A 357 -1.29 -0.92 -21.02
N LEU A 358 -1.14 -1.60 -19.89
CA LEU A 358 -0.71 -1.03 -18.62
C LEU A 358 0.72 -1.43 -18.28
N GLY A 359 1.50 -2.04 -19.18
CA GLY A 359 2.87 -2.50 -18.88
C GLY A 359 2.95 -3.49 -17.71
N ILE A 360 1.85 -4.17 -17.37
CA ILE A 360 1.79 -5.20 -16.32
C ILE A 360 2.11 -6.55 -16.98
N GLU A 361 3.31 -7.06 -16.70
CA GLU A 361 3.80 -8.31 -17.28
C GLU A 361 3.16 -9.52 -16.59
N PRO A 362 2.65 -10.52 -17.33
CA PRO A 362 2.12 -11.74 -16.73
C PRO A 362 3.21 -12.56 -16.07
N ASN A 363 2.85 -13.35 -15.06
CA ASN A 363 3.78 -14.18 -14.30
C ASN A 363 4.92 -13.39 -13.64
N SER A 364 4.71 -12.11 -13.35
CA SER A 364 5.75 -11.25 -12.77
C SER A 364 5.45 -10.83 -11.34
N ILE A 365 6.50 -10.67 -10.53
CA ILE A 365 6.47 -10.11 -9.19
C ILE A 365 7.17 -8.75 -9.22
N TYR A 366 6.42 -7.70 -8.96
CA TYR A 366 6.93 -6.34 -8.74
C TYR A 366 7.27 -6.20 -7.26
N PHE A 367 8.54 -5.96 -6.93
CA PHE A 367 8.97 -5.89 -5.52
C PHE A 367 9.99 -4.79 -5.28
N THR A 368 10.07 -4.34 -4.02
CA THR A 368 11.08 -3.38 -3.56
C THR A 368 11.85 -3.85 -2.34
N ARG A 369 11.22 -4.49 -1.34
CA ARG A 369 11.91 -4.97 -0.12
C ARG A 369 11.11 -6.08 0.56
N ASN A 370 11.74 -6.87 1.44
CA ASN A 370 11.13 -8.06 2.05
C ASN A 370 10.46 -7.82 3.42
N ASP A 371 10.78 -6.71 4.08
CA ASP A 371 10.51 -6.46 5.50
C ASP A 371 9.47 -5.36 5.74
N ARG A 372 8.90 -4.76 4.69
CA ARG A 372 7.99 -3.60 4.80
C ARG A 372 6.85 -3.87 5.79
N ARG A 373 6.26 -5.06 5.71
CA ARG A 373 5.09 -5.47 6.49
C ARG A 373 5.42 -6.33 7.69
N ARG A 374 6.69 -6.49 8.06
CA ARG A 374 7.06 -7.37 9.19
C ARG A 374 7.35 -6.58 10.45
N CYS A 375 6.94 -7.14 11.58
CA CYS A 375 7.52 -6.80 12.87
C CYS A 375 8.87 -7.50 12.93
N SER A 376 9.94 -6.82 12.52
CA SER A 376 11.28 -7.36 12.70
C SER A 376 11.67 -7.29 14.18
N TYR A 377 11.83 -8.45 14.83
CA TYR A 377 12.51 -8.56 16.13
C TYR A 377 14.03 -8.42 15.99
N THR A 378 14.55 -8.44 14.76
CA THR A 378 15.99 -8.33 14.49
C THR A 378 16.36 -6.87 14.24
N LYS A 379 16.56 -6.12 15.33
CA LYS A 379 17.37 -4.89 15.31
C LYS A 379 18.72 -5.24 14.65
N GLY A 380 18.95 -4.79 13.42
CA GLY A 380 20.25 -4.92 12.75
C GLY A 380 20.24 -5.42 11.30
N SER A 381 19.12 -5.90 10.75
CA SER A 381 19.07 -6.24 9.32
C SER A 381 18.89 -4.95 8.50
N THR A 382 19.92 -4.54 7.76
CA THR A 382 19.80 -3.46 6.78
C THR A 382 18.74 -3.84 5.73
N PRO A 383 17.75 -2.99 5.44
CA PRO A 383 16.75 -3.26 4.41
C PRO A 383 17.43 -3.60 3.08
N CYS A 384 17.20 -4.80 2.56
CA CYS A 384 17.68 -5.18 1.22
C CYS A 384 16.68 -4.66 0.19
N ILE A 385 16.75 -3.35 -0.06
CA ILE A 385 15.95 -2.67 -1.07
C ILE A 385 16.52 -3.02 -2.44
N ASP A 386 15.64 -3.51 -3.30
CA ASP A 386 15.90 -3.89 -4.68
C ASP A 386 14.62 -3.67 -5.48
N VAL A 387 14.60 -2.61 -6.28
CA VAL A 387 13.45 -2.26 -7.13
C VAL A 387 13.58 -3.06 -8.42
N CYS A 388 12.81 -4.13 -8.51
CA CYS A 388 12.93 -5.10 -9.60
C CYS A 388 11.57 -5.69 -9.98
N VAL A 389 11.52 -6.24 -11.19
CA VAL A 389 10.45 -7.15 -11.62
C VAL A 389 11.06 -8.54 -11.81
N TYR A 390 10.47 -9.54 -11.15
CA TYR A 390 10.92 -10.93 -11.22
C TYR A 390 9.90 -11.77 -11.96
N ASN A 391 10.31 -12.45 -13.03
CA ASN A 391 9.42 -13.34 -13.76
C ASN A 391 9.48 -14.76 -13.17
N LEU A 392 8.33 -15.27 -12.73
CA LEU A 392 8.23 -16.54 -12.00
C LEU A 392 8.56 -17.76 -12.85
N ALA A 393 8.22 -17.72 -14.15
CA ALA A 393 8.43 -18.83 -15.07
C ALA A 393 9.89 -18.92 -15.54
N THR A 394 10.47 -17.79 -15.96
CA THR A 394 11.85 -17.73 -16.47
C THR A 394 12.91 -17.58 -15.37
N LYS A 395 12.48 -17.26 -14.14
CA LYS A 395 13.35 -16.99 -12.98
C LYS A 395 14.31 -15.82 -13.19
N ASN A 396 13.98 -14.89 -14.10
CA ASN A 396 14.81 -13.74 -14.45
C ASN A 396 14.40 -12.46 -13.72
N PHE A 397 15.38 -11.58 -13.50
CA PHE A 397 15.19 -10.24 -12.94
C PHE A 397 15.32 -9.17 -14.01
N LYS A 398 14.33 -8.29 -14.10
CA LYS A 398 14.40 -7.02 -14.81
C LYS A 398 14.80 -5.94 -13.80
N ARG A 399 15.98 -5.35 -14.01
CA ARG A 399 16.56 -4.28 -13.18
C ARG A 399 16.53 -2.94 -13.92
N PHE A 400 16.53 -1.87 -13.15
CA PHE A 400 16.44 -0.50 -13.66
C PHE A 400 17.75 0.25 -13.42
N THR A 401 18.45 0.61 -14.50
CA THR A 401 19.80 1.19 -14.46
C THR A 401 19.84 2.57 -13.83
N SER A 402 18.86 3.44 -14.09
CA SER A 402 18.82 4.79 -13.49
C SER A 402 18.77 4.79 -11.96
N LEU A 403 18.31 3.68 -11.35
CA LEU A 403 18.21 3.55 -9.89
C LEU A 403 19.52 3.12 -9.23
N SER A 404 20.52 2.63 -9.98
CA SER A 404 21.76 2.09 -9.41
C SER A 404 22.58 3.12 -8.63
N ASN A 405 22.46 4.40 -8.99
CA ASN A 405 23.21 5.50 -8.39
C ASN A 405 22.45 6.21 -7.26
N LEU A 406 21.19 5.84 -7.02
CA LEU A 406 20.33 6.46 -6.02
C LEU A 406 20.43 5.71 -4.70
N LYS A 407 20.76 6.43 -3.62
CA LYS A 407 20.64 5.90 -2.25
C LYS A 407 19.19 5.95 -1.81
N ILE A 408 18.49 4.83 -1.99
CA ILE A 408 17.07 4.68 -1.70
C ILE A 408 16.90 4.13 -0.28
N ASN A 409 16.17 4.85 0.57
CA ASN A 409 15.80 4.42 1.92
C ASN A 409 14.44 3.70 1.96
N ASP A 410 13.54 4.02 1.03
CA ASP A 410 12.30 3.29 0.86
C ASP A 410 11.77 3.39 -0.57
N ALA A 411 11.03 2.37 -1.02
CA ALA A 411 10.40 2.35 -2.33
C ALA A 411 9.07 1.57 -2.29
N MET A 412 8.18 1.87 -3.22
CA MET A 412 6.87 1.21 -3.31
C MET A 412 6.32 1.27 -4.74
N TRP A 413 5.96 0.10 -5.27
CA TRP A 413 5.23 0.01 -6.53
C TRP A 413 3.76 0.43 -6.37
N PHE A 414 3.23 1.18 -7.33
CA PHE A 414 1.83 1.56 -7.37
C PHE A 414 1.31 1.72 -8.80
N LEU A 415 -0.01 1.80 -8.93
CA LEU A 415 -0.70 1.96 -10.21
C LEU A 415 -1.38 3.34 -10.25
N PRO A 416 -1.09 4.19 -11.27
CA PRO A 416 -1.52 5.58 -11.28
C PRO A 416 -3.03 5.86 -11.56
N SER A 417 -3.86 4.81 -11.73
CA SER A 417 -5.33 4.83 -12.02
C SER A 417 -5.79 5.53 -13.31
#